data_AF-A0A2D5B968-F1
#
_entry.id   AF-A0A2D5B968-F1
#
_cell.length_a   1.000
_cell.length_b   1.000
_cell.length_c   1.000
_cell.angle_alpha   90.00
_cell.angle_beta   90.00
_cell.angle_gamma   90.00
#
_symmetry.space_group_name_H-M   'P 1'
#
loop_
_entity.id
_entity.type
_entity.pdbx_description
1 polymer ?
#
loop_
_entity_poly.entity_id
_entity_poly.type
_entity_poly.pdbx_seq_one_letter_code
_entity_poly.pdbx_strand_id
1 'polypeptide(L)'
;FPKIPEDPPKIPEDSRRSPAPVPAPAPAPAPAPAAPAEAAKTRAGHVRISPVARRLAEEHGVEISTLQGSGPMGRIVKRDVLTAVGATRETAASVPPSATPAASASSTPAAPARPAAVVQATAVSRAANESTELASPGGFGLQTRSEPLSNMRQVIASRLVESKQTIPHYQVSMVFDMDPMVEMRATLNEQLKPHGVKLTFNDLVLRCCALAMYTNPLMNASWGGDHIDYHGDVNVGVAVSLPPERGGGLVVATIRNADRKSLRAISEETHVLVDKARTKGLTVDEMGDATFTISNLGMYGVDNFTAIINPPNSAILALGAIQQKPVVRDGQVVVGHEMSVTLSNDHRVVDGATAAEYLVTLKDLIENPGMALV
;
A
#
# COMPACT_ATOMS: atom_id res chain seq x y z
N PHE A 1 28.99 67.26 -0.60
CA PHE A 1 30.23 66.56 -1.00
C PHE A 1 29.87 65.13 -1.42
N PRO A 2 30.43 64.61 -2.52
CA PRO A 2 29.62 64.38 -3.73
C PRO A 2 29.44 62.91 -4.17
N LYS A 3 28.28 62.69 -4.83
CA LYS A 3 27.96 61.93 -6.07
C LYS A 3 28.57 60.53 -6.31
N ILE A 4 27.66 59.56 -6.34
CA ILE A 4 27.73 58.29 -7.06
C ILE A 4 27.56 58.58 -8.57
N PRO A 5 28.40 58.03 -9.48
CA PRO A 5 28.16 58.11 -10.91
C PRO A 5 27.36 56.91 -11.44
N GLU A 6 26.40 57.24 -12.31
CA GLU A 6 25.63 56.37 -13.21
C GLU A 6 26.44 55.95 -14.45
N ASP A 7 25.98 54.84 -15.03
CA ASP A 7 26.11 54.32 -16.40
C ASP A 7 27.43 53.73 -16.95
N PRO A 8 27.34 52.59 -17.68
CA PRO A 8 28.47 51.82 -18.18
C PRO A 8 28.94 52.29 -19.57
N PRO A 9 30.22 52.13 -19.93
CA PRO A 9 30.67 52.39 -21.29
C PRO A 9 30.40 51.21 -22.23
N LYS A 10 30.02 51.58 -23.45
CA LYS A 10 29.62 50.76 -24.60
C LYS A 10 30.74 49.87 -25.16
N ILE A 11 30.30 48.76 -25.73
CA ILE A 11 31.02 47.75 -26.52
C ILE A 11 31.58 48.36 -27.83
N PRO A 12 32.78 47.95 -28.29
CA PRO A 12 33.12 47.94 -29.71
C PRO A 12 32.91 46.55 -30.32
N GLU A 13 32.11 46.50 -31.39
CA GLU A 13 31.85 45.33 -32.23
C GLU A 13 33.01 44.98 -33.18
N ASP A 14 33.01 43.70 -33.54
CA ASP A 14 33.54 43.03 -34.73
C ASP A 14 35.04 42.71 -34.80
N SER A 15 35.32 41.42 -34.55
CA SER A 15 36.13 40.62 -35.46
C SER A 15 35.67 39.17 -35.41
N ARG A 16 34.76 38.86 -36.33
CA ARG A 16 34.40 37.52 -36.80
C ARG A 16 35.61 36.58 -36.86
N ARG A 17 35.60 35.53 -36.03
CA ARG A 17 36.38 34.32 -36.27
C ARG A 17 35.44 33.13 -36.35
N SER A 18 35.20 32.71 -37.59
CA SER A 18 34.48 31.50 -37.97
C SER A 18 35.06 30.29 -37.23
N PRO A 19 34.24 29.47 -36.55
CA PRO A 19 34.64 28.11 -36.21
C PRO A 19 34.51 27.22 -37.45
N ALA A 20 35.53 26.39 -37.66
CA ALA A 20 35.64 25.42 -38.74
C ALA A 20 34.47 24.42 -38.74
N PRO A 21 34.06 23.91 -39.92
CA PRO A 21 32.90 23.04 -40.07
C PRO A 21 33.17 21.66 -39.49
N VAL A 22 32.27 21.20 -38.61
CA VAL A 22 32.21 19.82 -38.12
C VAL A 22 31.67 18.94 -39.26
N PRO A 23 32.26 17.77 -39.57
CA PRO A 23 31.79 16.92 -40.67
C PRO A 23 30.40 16.34 -40.38
N ALA A 24 29.50 16.44 -41.35
CA ALA A 24 28.18 15.84 -41.30
C ALA A 24 28.25 14.30 -41.24
N PRO A 25 27.39 13.62 -40.46
CA PRO A 25 27.30 12.16 -40.46
C PRO A 25 26.68 11.67 -41.77
N ALA A 26 27.30 10.63 -42.34
CA ALA A 26 26.87 9.98 -43.58
C ALA A 26 25.46 9.35 -43.44
N PRO A 27 24.68 9.27 -44.55
CA PRO A 27 23.29 8.83 -44.50
C PRO A 27 23.17 7.33 -44.24
N ALA A 28 22.22 6.96 -43.38
CA ALA A 28 21.81 5.59 -43.10
C ALA A 28 21.21 4.93 -44.36
N PRO A 29 21.46 3.63 -44.60
CA PRO A 29 20.89 2.92 -45.74
C PRO A 29 19.38 2.67 -45.53
N ALA A 30 18.60 2.90 -46.59
CA ALA A 30 17.16 2.63 -46.65
C ALA A 30 16.86 1.12 -46.54
N PRO A 31 15.69 0.72 -46.00
CA PRO A 31 15.31 -0.67 -45.82
C PRO A 31 14.83 -1.28 -47.15
N ALA A 32 15.37 -2.45 -47.50
CA ALA A 32 14.90 -3.29 -48.60
C ALA A 32 13.74 -4.21 -48.14
N PRO A 33 12.80 -4.57 -49.05
CA PRO A 33 11.49 -5.11 -48.71
C PRO A 33 11.48 -6.60 -48.34
N ALA A 34 10.49 -6.98 -47.53
CA ALA A 34 10.19 -8.35 -47.13
C ALA A 34 9.53 -9.16 -48.26
N ALA A 35 9.92 -10.43 -48.37
CA ALA A 35 9.32 -11.47 -49.19
C ALA A 35 9.42 -12.84 -48.45
N PRO A 36 8.63 -13.87 -48.78
CA PRO A 36 7.70 -14.50 -47.84
C PRO A 36 8.22 -15.79 -47.17
N ALA A 37 7.45 -16.23 -46.17
CA ALA A 37 7.62 -17.48 -45.42
C ALA A 37 7.62 -18.73 -46.32
N GLU A 38 8.55 -19.64 -46.04
CA GLU A 38 8.54 -21.00 -46.54
C GLU A 38 8.59 -21.99 -45.36
N ALA A 39 7.70 -22.97 -45.41
CA ALA A 39 7.51 -24.00 -44.41
C ALA A 39 8.65 -25.03 -44.44
N ALA A 40 9.19 -25.39 -43.29
CA ALA A 40 10.03 -26.57 -43.14
C ALA A 40 9.60 -27.38 -41.91
N LYS A 41 9.05 -28.58 -42.18
CA LYS A 41 8.79 -29.62 -41.19
C LYS A 41 10.08 -30.35 -40.80
N THR A 42 10.23 -30.50 -39.49
CA THR A 42 10.95 -31.54 -38.72
C THR A 42 12.47 -31.69 -38.83
N ARG A 43 13.17 -31.29 -37.75
CA ARG A 43 14.24 -32.10 -37.16
C ARG A 43 14.25 -31.91 -35.64
N ALA A 44 14.39 -33.01 -34.92
CA ALA A 44 14.37 -33.10 -33.45
C ALA A 44 15.28 -32.06 -32.79
N GLY A 45 14.67 -31.08 -32.11
CA GLY A 45 15.36 -29.99 -31.44
C GLY A 45 14.56 -29.56 -30.22
N HIS A 46 15.26 -29.34 -29.10
CA HIS A 46 14.68 -29.01 -27.79
C HIS A 46 13.55 -27.97 -27.89
N VAL A 47 12.36 -28.33 -27.41
CA VAL A 47 11.23 -27.39 -27.31
C VAL A 47 11.59 -26.27 -26.33
N ARG A 48 11.64 -25.04 -26.85
CA ARG A 48 11.96 -23.84 -26.06
C ARG A 48 10.70 -23.38 -25.33
N ILE A 49 10.55 -23.79 -24.08
CA ILE A 49 9.42 -23.43 -23.21
C ILE A 49 9.91 -22.61 -22.00
N SER A 50 9.14 -21.60 -21.59
CA SER A 50 9.45 -20.86 -20.36
C SER A 50 9.18 -21.70 -19.10
N PRO A 51 9.90 -21.49 -17.98
CA PRO A 51 9.71 -22.27 -16.76
C PRO A 51 8.26 -22.26 -16.23
N VAL A 52 7.59 -21.11 -16.36
CA VAL A 52 6.20 -20.92 -15.93
C VAL A 52 5.21 -21.65 -16.86
N ALA A 53 5.47 -21.66 -18.18
CA ALA A 53 4.60 -22.36 -19.13
C ALA A 53 4.74 -23.89 -19.01
N ARG A 54 5.94 -24.40 -18.71
CA ARG A 54 6.16 -25.84 -18.48
C ARG A 54 5.35 -26.36 -17.31
N ARG A 55 5.41 -25.67 -16.17
CA ARG A 55 4.65 -26.03 -14.97
C ARG A 55 3.14 -26.03 -15.23
N LEU A 56 2.65 -25.03 -15.97
CA LEU A 56 1.22 -24.91 -16.28
C LEU A 56 0.73 -25.99 -17.25
N ALA A 57 1.56 -26.40 -18.21
CA ALA A 57 1.24 -27.48 -19.15
C ALA A 57 1.19 -28.86 -18.46
N GLU A 58 2.11 -29.11 -17.51
CA GLU A 58 2.11 -30.32 -16.68
C GLU A 58 0.88 -30.40 -15.77
N GLU A 59 0.50 -29.28 -15.14
CA GLU A 59 -0.69 -29.20 -14.27
C GLU A 59 -2.02 -29.43 -15.01
N HIS A 60 -2.09 -29.06 -16.29
CA HIS A 60 -3.32 -29.13 -17.10
C HIS A 60 -3.29 -30.25 -18.16
N GLY A 61 -2.25 -31.11 -18.15
CA GLY A 61 -2.13 -32.24 -19.07
C GLY A 61 -2.00 -31.86 -20.54
N VAL A 62 -1.45 -30.69 -20.86
CA VAL A 62 -1.32 -30.19 -22.23
C VAL A 62 0.00 -30.68 -22.84
N GLU A 63 -0.07 -31.33 -24.00
CA GLU A 63 1.10 -31.89 -24.66
C GLU A 63 1.96 -30.79 -25.31
N ILE A 64 3.14 -30.52 -24.73
CA ILE A 64 4.04 -29.42 -25.09
C ILE A 64 4.54 -29.49 -26.55
N SER A 65 4.59 -30.69 -27.13
CA SER A 65 4.96 -30.96 -28.53
C SER A 65 3.97 -30.39 -29.54
N THR A 66 2.72 -30.17 -29.13
CA THR A 66 1.62 -29.72 -30.01
C THR A 66 1.41 -28.21 -29.98
N LEU A 67 2.11 -27.49 -29.08
CA LEU A 67 1.93 -26.05 -28.89
C LEU A 67 2.91 -25.24 -29.75
N GLN A 68 2.35 -24.31 -30.53
CA GLN A 68 3.13 -23.31 -31.26
C GLN A 68 3.47 -22.14 -30.32
N GLY A 69 4.75 -21.93 -30.03
CA GLY A 69 5.20 -20.86 -29.14
C GLY A 69 5.14 -19.49 -29.79
N SER A 70 4.45 -18.54 -29.14
CA SER A 70 4.25 -17.17 -29.65
C SER A 70 5.24 -16.14 -29.08
N GLY A 71 6.21 -16.57 -28.26
CA GLY A 71 7.25 -15.72 -27.69
C GLY A 71 8.45 -15.49 -28.62
N PRO A 72 9.38 -14.58 -28.26
CA PRO A 72 10.58 -14.30 -29.05
C PRO A 72 11.39 -15.58 -29.33
N MET A 73 11.79 -15.79 -30.59
CA MET A 73 12.47 -17.01 -31.07
C MET A 73 11.63 -18.30 -30.98
N GLY A 74 10.30 -18.19 -31.09
CA GLY A 74 9.38 -19.35 -31.12
C GLY A 74 9.17 -20.02 -29.76
N ARG A 75 9.37 -19.27 -28.67
CA ARG A 75 9.28 -19.79 -27.30
C ARG A 75 7.82 -19.93 -26.84
N ILE A 76 7.47 -21.07 -26.23
CA ILE A 76 6.16 -21.27 -25.62
C ILE A 76 6.07 -20.47 -24.32
N VAL A 77 5.10 -19.57 -24.25
CA VAL A 77 4.86 -18.67 -23.10
C VAL A 77 3.50 -18.97 -22.44
N LYS A 78 3.28 -18.43 -21.23
CA LYS A 78 2.11 -18.74 -20.38
C LYS A 78 0.77 -18.62 -21.13
N ARG A 79 0.63 -17.63 -22.01
CA ARG A 79 -0.60 -17.41 -22.80
C ARG A 79 -0.93 -18.59 -23.73
N ASP A 80 0.07 -19.22 -24.34
CA ASP A 80 -0.14 -20.30 -25.33
C ASP A 80 -0.73 -21.54 -24.66
N VAL A 81 -0.29 -21.83 -23.43
CA VAL A 81 -0.81 -22.93 -22.60
C VAL A 81 -2.24 -22.64 -22.14
N LEU A 82 -2.53 -21.40 -21.72
CA LEU A 82 -3.87 -21.01 -21.28
C LEU A 82 -4.91 -21.04 -22.42
N THR A 83 -4.53 -20.63 -23.63
CA THR A 83 -5.40 -20.71 -24.80
C THR A 83 -5.71 -22.17 -25.16
N ALA A 84 -4.73 -23.07 -25.05
CA ALA A 84 -4.95 -24.50 -25.28
C ALA A 84 -5.90 -25.11 -24.23
N VAL A 85 -5.75 -24.75 -22.95
CA VAL A 85 -6.67 -25.19 -21.87
C VAL A 85 -8.10 -24.66 -22.09
N GLY A 86 -8.25 -23.45 -22.63
CA GLY A 86 -9.54 -22.87 -23.00
C GLY A 86 -10.22 -23.61 -24.15
N ALA A 87 -9.46 -23.94 -25.21
CA ALA A 87 -9.96 -24.65 -26.38
C ALA A 87 -10.45 -26.08 -26.05
N THR A 88 -9.78 -26.79 -25.13
CA THR A 88 -10.22 -28.12 -24.67
C THR A 88 -11.52 -28.08 -23.86
N ARG A 89 -11.88 -26.90 -23.32
CA ARG A 89 -13.11 -26.69 -22.54
C ARG A 89 -14.32 -26.35 -23.41
N GLU A 90 -14.13 -25.81 -24.61
CA GLU A 90 -15.23 -25.42 -25.51
C GLU A 90 -15.78 -26.57 -26.38
N THR A 91 -15.07 -27.69 -26.50
CA THR A 91 -15.56 -28.88 -27.24
C THR A 91 -16.43 -29.84 -26.42
N ALA A 92 -16.79 -29.50 -25.17
CA ALA A 92 -17.48 -30.40 -24.24
C ALA A 92 -18.92 -29.98 -23.86
N ALA A 93 -19.59 -29.13 -24.65
CA ALA A 93 -20.95 -28.68 -24.34
C ALA A 93 -21.93 -28.81 -25.53
N SER A 94 -22.46 -30.02 -25.77
CA SER A 94 -23.74 -30.20 -26.50
C SER A 94 -24.46 -31.55 -26.18
N VAL A 95 -25.53 -31.44 -25.37
CA VAL A 95 -26.82 -32.22 -25.33
C VAL A 95 -26.91 -33.60 -24.57
N PRO A 96 -28.04 -33.91 -23.84
CA PRO A 96 -28.19 -34.95 -22.79
C PRO A 96 -29.18 -36.12 -23.18
N PRO A 97 -29.91 -36.82 -22.26
CA PRO A 97 -29.51 -37.88 -21.31
C PRO A 97 -30.30 -39.21 -21.46
N SER A 98 -29.81 -40.37 -20.94
CA SER A 98 -30.66 -41.39 -20.27
C SER A 98 -29.87 -42.57 -19.64
N ALA A 99 -30.42 -43.05 -18.52
CA ALA A 99 -30.38 -44.40 -17.92
C ALA A 99 -29.17 -44.90 -17.09
N THR A 100 -29.37 -44.89 -15.77
CA THR A 100 -28.82 -45.82 -14.75
C THR A 100 -29.51 -47.20 -14.84
N PRO A 101 -28.95 -48.33 -14.33
CA PRO A 101 -28.82 -48.55 -12.87
C PRO A 101 -27.63 -49.43 -12.36
N ALA A 102 -27.42 -49.30 -11.03
CA ALA A 102 -27.01 -50.31 -10.04
C ALA A 102 -25.54 -50.80 -9.86
N ALA A 103 -24.94 -50.32 -8.77
CA ALA A 103 -24.29 -51.01 -7.63
C ALA A 103 -23.34 -52.22 -7.82
N SER A 104 -22.08 -52.08 -7.35
CA SER A 104 -21.40 -52.98 -6.39
C SER A 104 -20.01 -52.49 -5.99
N ALA A 105 -19.51 -53.02 -4.87
CA ALA A 105 -18.55 -52.45 -3.94
C ALA A 105 -17.05 -52.59 -4.27
N SER A 106 -16.26 -51.74 -3.59
CA SER A 106 -14.90 -51.94 -3.05
C SER A 106 -13.75 -52.39 -3.96
N SER A 107 -12.75 -51.50 -4.15
CA SER A 107 -11.37 -51.69 -3.64
C SER A 107 -10.46 -50.51 -4.01
N THR A 108 -9.67 -50.07 -3.04
CA THR A 108 -8.63 -49.03 -3.14
C THR A 108 -7.35 -49.62 -3.74
N PRO A 109 -6.63 -48.90 -4.63
CA PRO A 109 -5.22 -49.15 -4.86
C PRO A 109 -4.34 -48.07 -4.21
N ALA A 110 -3.31 -48.57 -3.53
CA ALA A 110 -2.28 -47.83 -2.83
C ALA A 110 -1.29 -47.11 -3.77
N ALA A 111 -0.75 -45.99 -3.30
CA ALA A 111 0.32 -45.22 -3.92
C ALA A 111 1.72 -45.80 -3.60
N PRO A 112 2.74 -45.59 -4.46
CA PRO A 112 4.08 -46.13 -4.28
C PRO A 112 4.98 -45.22 -3.42
N ALA A 113 5.88 -45.88 -2.68
CA ALA A 113 6.88 -45.28 -1.78
C ALA A 113 8.10 -44.69 -2.49
N ARG A 114 8.73 -43.69 -1.86
CA ARG A 114 10.14 -43.30 -2.05
C ARG A 114 10.86 -43.17 -0.70
N PRO A 115 12.21 -43.30 -0.67
CA PRO A 115 12.92 -43.93 0.44
C PRO A 115 13.40 -42.95 1.52
N ALA A 116 13.52 -43.49 2.73
CA ALA A 116 14.09 -42.85 3.91
C ALA A 116 15.62 -42.82 3.84
N ALA A 117 16.21 -41.66 4.17
CA ALA A 117 17.60 -41.55 4.61
C ALA A 117 17.61 -41.33 6.12
N VAL A 118 18.42 -42.15 6.78
CA VAL A 118 18.56 -42.32 8.22
C VAL A 118 19.52 -41.28 8.78
N VAL A 119 19.12 -40.59 9.86
CA VAL A 119 20.07 -40.20 10.91
C VAL A 119 19.41 -40.48 12.26
N GLN A 120 19.90 -41.52 12.93
CA GLN A 120 19.53 -41.88 14.30
C GLN A 120 20.12 -40.87 15.28
N ALA A 121 19.32 -40.43 16.25
CA ALA A 121 19.82 -39.97 17.53
C ALA A 121 19.15 -40.83 18.62
N THR A 122 19.96 -41.73 19.16
CA THR A 122 19.71 -42.62 20.28
C THR A 122 19.24 -41.88 21.51
N ALA A 123 18.13 -42.36 22.09
CA ALA A 123 17.68 -42.00 23.42
C ALA A 123 18.72 -42.47 24.46
N VAL A 124 19.27 -41.51 25.21
CA VAL A 124 19.97 -41.78 26.46
C VAL A 124 19.26 -41.01 27.56
N SER A 125 18.80 -41.77 28.54
CA SER A 125 18.16 -41.36 29.77
C SER A 125 19.02 -40.36 30.55
N ARG A 126 18.43 -39.23 30.97
CA ARG A 126 18.84 -38.42 32.12
C ARG A 126 17.55 -37.91 32.76
N ALA A 127 17.10 -38.55 33.84
CA ALA A 127 17.50 -38.24 35.20
C ALA A 127 17.30 -36.75 35.52
N ALA A 128 16.24 -36.53 36.30
CA ALA A 128 15.93 -35.36 37.13
C ALA A 128 16.88 -34.17 37.02
N ASN A 129 16.38 -33.08 36.45
CA ASN A 129 16.75 -31.77 36.94
C ASN A 129 15.47 -31.00 37.22
N GLU A 130 15.23 -30.77 38.51
CA GLU A 130 14.22 -29.87 39.05
C GLU A 130 14.47 -28.47 38.48
N SER A 131 13.84 -28.19 37.33
CA SER A 131 13.61 -26.82 36.90
C SER A 131 12.21 -26.49 37.36
N THR A 132 12.17 -25.70 38.42
CA THR A 132 10.99 -25.19 39.11
C THR A 132 9.94 -24.78 38.08
N GLU A 133 8.95 -25.65 37.83
CA GLU A 133 7.73 -25.26 37.14
C GLU A 133 7.12 -24.17 38.02
N LEU A 134 7.19 -22.93 37.55
CA LEU A 134 6.36 -21.86 38.07
C LEU A 134 4.92 -22.37 37.97
N ALA A 135 4.38 -22.82 39.10
CA ALA A 135 3.02 -23.31 39.21
C ALA A 135 2.11 -22.26 38.57
N SER A 136 1.46 -22.64 37.47
CA SER A 136 0.46 -21.79 36.84
C SER A 136 -0.59 -21.45 37.90
N PRO A 137 -0.92 -20.16 38.11
CA PRO A 137 -1.92 -19.78 39.09
C PRO A 137 -3.23 -20.52 38.74
N GLY A 138 -3.75 -21.25 39.73
CA GLY A 138 -4.67 -22.37 39.54
C GLY A 138 -5.81 -22.10 38.56
N GLY A 139 -6.09 -23.08 37.69
CA GLY A 139 -7.30 -23.13 36.86
C GLY A 139 -7.42 -22.11 35.72
N PHE A 140 -6.56 -21.10 35.65
CA PHE A 140 -6.61 -20.04 34.64
C PHE A 140 -5.56 -20.21 33.54
N GLY A 141 -5.43 -21.43 33.00
CA GLY A 141 -4.56 -21.68 31.86
C GLY A 141 -5.18 -21.16 30.56
N LEU A 142 -4.40 -20.44 29.74
CA LEU A 142 -4.80 -20.12 28.37
C LEU A 142 -5.03 -21.42 27.58
N GLN A 143 -6.14 -21.50 26.84
CA GLN A 143 -6.46 -22.68 26.03
C GLN A 143 -5.96 -22.53 24.60
N THR A 144 -5.35 -23.61 24.08
CA THR A 144 -5.06 -23.71 22.64
C THR A 144 -6.37 -23.90 21.87
N ARG A 145 -6.66 -23.02 20.91
CA ARG A 145 -7.84 -23.11 20.04
C ARG A 145 -7.54 -22.62 18.64
N SER A 146 -8.31 -23.08 17.66
CA SER A 146 -8.27 -22.64 16.27
C SER A 146 -9.65 -22.11 15.87
N GLU A 147 -9.69 -20.96 15.21
CA GLU A 147 -10.92 -20.33 14.71
C GLU A 147 -10.81 -20.12 13.20
N PRO A 148 -11.86 -20.43 12.42
CA PRO A 148 -11.86 -20.18 10.98
C PRO A 148 -11.85 -18.66 10.70
N LEU A 149 -11.11 -18.24 9.68
CA LEU A 149 -11.10 -16.84 9.26
C LEU A 149 -12.40 -16.49 8.52
N SER A 150 -12.97 -15.32 8.83
CA SER A 150 -14.05 -14.74 8.02
C SER A 150 -13.54 -14.36 6.63
N ASN A 151 -14.43 -14.32 5.64
CA ASN A 151 -14.07 -13.89 4.28
C ASN A 151 -13.44 -12.48 4.28
N MET A 152 -14.02 -11.54 5.02
CA MET A 152 -13.47 -10.19 5.18
C MET A 152 -12.04 -10.20 5.72
N ARG A 153 -11.75 -11.02 6.75
CA ARG A 153 -10.41 -11.14 7.31
C ARG A 153 -9.41 -11.75 6.32
N GLN A 154 -9.84 -12.71 5.50
CA GLN A 154 -9.01 -13.30 4.45
C GLN A 154 -8.65 -12.25 3.37
N VAL A 155 -9.62 -11.42 2.96
CA VAL A 155 -9.39 -10.33 1.98
C VAL A 155 -8.43 -9.29 2.54
N ILE A 156 -8.64 -8.83 3.78
CA ILE A 156 -7.74 -7.87 4.44
C ILE A 156 -6.33 -8.45 4.52
N ALA A 157 -6.17 -9.70 4.95
CA ALA A 157 -4.88 -10.35 5.03
C ALA A 157 -4.17 -10.41 3.67
N SER A 158 -4.89 -10.77 2.62
CA SER A 158 -4.35 -10.82 1.25
C SER A 158 -3.87 -9.45 0.76
N ARG A 159 -4.66 -8.40 0.98
CA ARG A 159 -4.30 -7.01 0.62
C ARG A 159 -3.10 -6.48 1.39
N LEU A 160 -3.00 -6.78 2.69
CA LEU A 160 -1.87 -6.37 3.52
C LEU A 160 -0.56 -7.04 3.06
N VAL A 161 -0.64 -8.34 2.72
CA VAL A 161 0.51 -9.08 2.19
C VAL A 161 0.93 -8.51 0.83
N GLU A 162 -0.02 -8.26 -0.07
CA GLU A 162 0.25 -7.64 -1.37
C GLU A 162 0.94 -6.29 -1.22
N SER A 163 0.38 -5.38 -0.40
CA SER A 163 0.96 -4.08 -0.11
C SER A 163 2.40 -4.20 0.40
N LYS A 164 2.63 -5.06 1.40
CA LYS A 164 3.95 -5.16 2.04
C LYS A 164 5.00 -5.85 1.18
N GLN A 165 4.60 -6.73 0.26
CA GLN A 165 5.51 -7.44 -0.64
C GLN A 165 5.84 -6.64 -1.90
N THR A 166 4.92 -5.80 -2.38
CA THR A 166 5.05 -5.13 -3.68
C THR A 166 5.47 -3.66 -3.56
N ILE A 167 5.06 -2.98 -2.49
CA ILE A 167 5.39 -1.56 -2.25
C ILE A 167 6.69 -1.48 -1.46
N PRO A 168 7.74 -0.83 -1.98
CA PRO A 168 8.97 -0.57 -1.24
C PRO A 168 8.72 0.49 -0.17
N HIS A 169 8.20 0.03 0.97
CA HIS A 169 7.92 0.87 2.13
C HIS A 169 9.20 1.41 2.76
N TYR A 170 9.19 2.69 3.06
CA TYR A 170 10.09 3.29 4.05
C TYR A 170 9.32 4.27 4.91
N GLN A 171 9.91 4.65 6.04
CA GLN A 171 9.25 5.46 7.06
C GLN A 171 10.06 6.71 7.36
N VAL A 172 9.35 7.82 7.53
CA VAL A 172 9.89 9.07 8.07
C VAL A 172 9.05 9.45 9.27
N SER A 173 9.70 9.78 10.38
CA SER A 173 9.02 10.15 11.62
C SER A 173 9.42 11.56 12.03
N MET A 174 8.46 12.31 12.58
CA MET A 174 8.67 13.62 13.19
C MET A 174 7.82 13.75 14.45
N VAL A 175 8.24 14.65 15.35
CA VAL A 175 7.48 15.03 16.53
C VAL A 175 6.87 16.40 16.30
N PHE A 176 5.57 16.53 16.57
CA PHE A 176 4.81 17.76 16.45
C PHE A 176 4.47 18.29 17.84
N ASP A 177 4.62 19.60 18.01
CA ASP A 177 4.11 20.34 19.15
C ASP A 177 2.59 20.50 19.01
N MET A 178 1.86 19.99 19.98
CA MET A 178 0.41 19.96 19.97
C MET A 178 -0.21 21.03 20.87
N ASP A 179 0.58 21.81 21.61
CA ASP A 179 0.05 22.82 22.53
C ASP A 179 -0.91 23.81 21.83
N PRO A 180 -0.55 24.42 20.68
CA PRO A 180 -1.44 25.34 19.97
C PRO A 180 -2.75 24.67 19.53
N MET A 181 -2.67 23.42 19.07
CA MET A 181 -3.84 22.66 18.63
C MET A 181 -4.73 22.22 19.80
N VAL A 182 -4.14 21.85 20.95
CA VAL A 182 -4.86 21.52 22.18
C VAL A 182 -5.65 22.73 22.67
N GLU A 183 -5.02 23.90 22.70
CA GLU A 183 -5.65 25.17 23.07
C GLU A 183 -6.78 25.52 22.09
N MET A 184 -6.49 25.60 20.79
CA MET A 184 -7.49 25.96 19.77
C MET A 184 -8.69 25.02 19.81
N ARG A 185 -8.48 23.70 19.93
CA ARG A 185 -9.58 22.74 20.01
C ARG A 185 -10.43 22.97 21.26
N ALA A 186 -9.82 23.29 22.41
CA ALA A 186 -10.56 23.57 23.64
C ALA A 186 -11.47 24.79 23.45
N THR A 187 -10.92 25.90 22.93
CA THR A 187 -11.67 27.13 22.63
C THR A 187 -12.80 26.88 21.63
N LEU A 188 -12.52 26.22 20.50
CA LEU A 188 -13.53 25.92 19.47
C LEU A 188 -14.63 25.03 20.02
N ASN A 189 -14.29 23.97 20.77
CA ASN A 189 -15.31 23.09 21.34
C ASN A 189 -16.16 23.81 22.38
N GLU A 190 -15.61 24.75 23.16
CA GLU A 190 -16.41 25.56 24.07
C GLU A 190 -17.40 26.44 23.32
N GLN A 191 -16.97 27.11 22.25
CA GLN A 191 -17.80 27.99 21.43
C GLN A 191 -18.84 27.23 20.59
N LEU A 192 -18.52 26.01 20.18
CA LEU A 192 -19.39 25.18 19.33
C LEU A 192 -20.37 24.30 20.12
N LYS A 193 -20.24 24.20 21.45
CA LYS A 193 -21.19 23.49 22.33
C LYS A 193 -22.66 23.86 22.06
N PRO A 194 -23.05 25.15 21.93
CA PRO A 194 -24.44 25.53 21.65
C PRO A 194 -24.96 25.02 20.29
N HIS A 195 -24.05 24.71 19.37
CA HIS A 195 -24.38 24.22 18.03
C HIS A 195 -24.31 22.69 17.91
N GLY A 196 -24.03 21.99 19.02
CA GLY A 196 -23.97 20.53 19.06
C GLY A 196 -22.78 19.93 18.33
N VAL A 197 -21.75 20.71 18.00
CA VAL A 197 -20.56 20.23 17.28
C VAL A 197 -19.43 19.99 18.26
N LYS A 198 -18.75 18.84 18.14
CA LYS A 198 -17.60 18.46 18.94
C LYS A 198 -16.46 18.00 18.05
N LEU A 199 -15.46 18.86 17.88
CA LEU A 199 -14.26 18.58 17.10
C LEU A 199 -13.30 17.67 17.86
N THR A 200 -12.72 16.72 17.13
CA THR A 200 -11.64 15.84 17.61
C THR A 200 -10.29 16.29 17.07
N PHE A 201 -9.19 15.79 17.65
CA PHE A 201 -7.86 16.01 17.05
C PHE A 201 -7.73 15.36 15.68
N ASN A 202 -8.43 14.23 15.47
CA ASN A 202 -8.42 13.55 14.18
C ASN A 202 -9.02 14.43 13.07
N ASP A 203 -10.10 15.17 13.36
CA ASP A 203 -10.74 16.06 12.39
C ASP A 203 -9.80 17.21 11.97
N LEU A 204 -9.08 17.79 12.93
CA LEU A 204 -8.11 18.85 12.71
C LEU A 204 -6.90 18.35 11.90
N VAL A 205 -6.33 17.20 12.30
CA VAL A 205 -5.19 16.61 11.59
C VAL A 205 -5.59 16.17 10.17
N LEU A 206 -6.80 15.63 9.98
CA LEU A 206 -7.33 15.28 8.66
C LEU A 206 -7.38 16.50 7.74
N ARG A 207 -7.90 17.63 8.25
CA ARG A 207 -7.93 18.89 7.51
C ARG A 207 -6.52 19.37 7.16
N CYS A 208 -5.58 19.33 8.11
CA CYS A 208 -4.20 19.74 7.87
C CYS A 208 -3.51 18.85 6.82
N CYS A 209 -3.74 17.53 6.87
CA CYS A 209 -3.21 16.60 5.87
C CYS A 209 -3.73 16.94 4.48
N ALA A 210 -5.04 17.17 4.35
CA ALA A 210 -5.66 17.50 3.06
C ALA A 210 -5.11 18.82 2.49
N LEU A 211 -4.91 19.84 3.34
CA LEU A 211 -4.35 21.13 2.91
C LEU A 211 -2.87 21.04 2.54
N ALA A 212 -2.07 20.28 3.29
CA ALA A 212 -0.64 20.09 3.03
C ALA A 212 -0.35 19.44 1.66
N MET A 213 -1.33 18.76 1.05
CA MET A 213 -1.20 18.15 -0.27
C MET A 213 -1.17 19.17 -1.42
N TYR A 214 -1.67 20.40 -1.22
CA TYR A 214 -1.58 21.43 -2.25
C TYR A 214 -0.14 21.85 -2.56
N THR A 215 0.71 21.89 -1.54
CA THR A 215 2.14 22.16 -1.68
C THR A 215 2.94 20.88 -1.96
N ASN A 216 2.38 19.70 -1.64
CA ASN A 216 3.03 18.40 -1.80
C ASN A 216 2.13 17.41 -2.57
N PRO A 217 1.86 17.64 -3.87
CA PRO A 217 0.87 16.88 -4.63
C PRO A 217 1.22 15.39 -4.81
N LEU A 218 2.49 15.02 -4.68
CA LEU A 218 2.94 13.62 -4.71
C LEU A 218 2.38 12.77 -3.54
N MET A 219 1.99 13.40 -2.43
CA MET A 219 1.28 12.70 -1.35
C MET A 219 -0.14 12.30 -1.74
N ASN A 220 -0.70 12.97 -2.75
CA ASN A 220 -2.02 12.69 -3.32
C ASN A 220 -1.90 12.04 -4.70
N ALA A 221 -0.93 11.13 -4.86
CA ALA A 221 -0.69 10.38 -6.08
C ALA A 221 -0.64 8.87 -5.82
N SER A 222 -0.67 8.07 -6.89
CA SER A 222 -0.50 6.61 -6.85
C SER A 222 0.45 6.12 -7.94
N TRP A 223 0.99 4.91 -7.74
CA TRP A 223 1.90 4.28 -8.70
C TRP A 223 1.11 3.53 -9.79
N GLY A 224 1.10 4.06 -11.01
CA GLY A 224 0.41 3.49 -12.17
C GLY A 224 1.16 2.38 -12.90
N GLY A 225 2.39 2.05 -12.49
CA GLY A 225 3.23 1.02 -13.10
C GLY A 225 4.34 1.58 -14.00
N ASP A 226 3.97 2.34 -15.02
CA ASP A 226 4.88 3.06 -15.93
C ASP A 226 4.76 4.59 -15.83
N HIS A 227 3.82 5.07 -15.00
CA HIS A 227 3.59 6.49 -14.71
C HIS A 227 3.16 6.69 -13.25
N ILE A 228 3.11 7.94 -12.81
CA ILE A 228 2.54 8.36 -11.53
C ILE A 228 1.19 9.00 -11.82
N ASP A 229 0.14 8.49 -11.18
CA ASP A 229 -1.21 9.02 -11.26
C ASP A 229 -1.42 10.10 -10.20
N TYR A 230 -1.49 11.36 -10.61
CA TYR A 230 -1.85 12.47 -9.72
C TYR A 230 -3.36 12.57 -9.58
N HIS A 231 -3.85 12.68 -8.35
CA HIS A 231 -5.29 12.81 -8.09
C HIS A 231 -5.68 14.27 -7.88
N GLY A 232 -6.69 14.73 -8.63
CA GLY A 232 -7.23 16.09 -8.51
C GLY A 232 -8.19 16.28 -7.32
N ASP A 233 -8.79 15.20 -6.84
CA ASP A 233 -9.61 15.19 -5.63
C ASP A 233 -8.76 14.73 -4.44
N VAL A 234 -8.90 15.39 -3.29
CA VAL A 234 -8.19 15.03 -2.06
C VAL A 234 -9.14 14.25 -1.16
N ASN A 235 -9.01 12.93 -1.16
CA ASN A 235 -9.88 12.02 -0.42
C ASN A 235 -9.09 11.35 0.70
N VAL A 236 -9.39 11.69 1.96
CA VAL A 236 -8.64 11.16 3.10
C VAL A 236 -9.40 9.99 3.73
N GLY A 237 -8.79 8.81 3.67
CA GLY A 237 -9.24 7.61 4.36
C GLY A 237 -8.91 7.65 5.85
N VAL A 238 -9.89 7.37 6.69
CA VAL A 238 -9.73 7.21 8.15
C VAL A 238 -9.79 5.73 8.47
N ALA A 239 -8.70 5.20 9.00
CA ALA A 239 -8.59 3.81 9.39
C ALA A 239 -9.35 3.55 10.72
N VAL A 240 -10.37 2.69 10.66
CA VAL A 240 -11.26 2.37 11.78
C VAL A 240 -11.09 0.91 12.18
N SER A 241 -10.74 0.68 13.45
CA SER A 241 -10.71 -0.67 14.03
C SER A 241 -12.12 -1.20 14.23
N LEU A 242 -12.35 -2.44 13.81
CA LEU A 242 -13.62 -3.15 13.98
C LEU A 242 -13.62 -4.03 15.24
N PRO A 243 -14.78 -4.20 15.90
CA PRO A 243 -14.93 -5.13 17.01
C PRO A 243 -14.64 -6.57 16.60
N PRO A 244 -14.13 -7.43 17.51
CA PRO A 244 -13.90 -8.85 17.23
C PRO A 244 -15.16 -9.59 16.73
N GLU A 245 -16.32 -9.25 17.28
CA GLU A 245 -17.63 -9.81 16.90
C GLU A 245 -17.98 -9.60 15.42
N ARG A 246 -17.42 -8.55 14.79
CA ARG A 246 -17.65 -8.22 13.38
C ARG A 246 -16.52 -8.70 12.48
N GLY A 247 -15.76 -9.69 12.94
CA GLY A 247 -14.61 -10.26 12.24
C GLY A 247 -13.28 -9.60 12.61
N GLY A 248 -13.32 -8.51 13.39
CA GLY A 248 -12.15 -7.70 13.77
C GLY A 248 -11.35 -7.18 12.58
N GLY A 249 -10.25 -6.47 12.87
CA GLY A 249 -9.38 -5.90 11.85
C GLY A 249 -9.69 -4.43 11.59
N LEU A 250 -9.36 -3.97 10.38
CA LEU A 250 -9.36 -2.56 10.02
C LEU A 250 -10.15 -2.37 8.73
N VAL A 251 -10.99 -1.34 8.70
CA VAL A 251 -11.60 -0.80 7.47
C VAL A 251 -11.24 0.67 7.33
N VAL A 252 -11.29 1.19 6.12
CA VAL A 252 -11.00 2.61 5.85
C VAL A 252 -12.30 3.29 5.45
N ALA A 253 -12.65 4.38 6.13
CA ALA A 253 -13.77 5.24 5.77
C ALA A 253 -13.24 6.46 5.01
N THR A 254 -13.73 6.71 3.80
CA THR A 254 -13.21 7.77 2.94
C THR A 254 -13.97 9.08 3.14
N ILE A 255 -13.28 10.13 3.57
CA ILE A 255 -13.78 11.51 3.56
C ILE A 255 -13.40 12.14 2.23
N ARG A 256 -14.36 12.24 1.31
CA ARG A 256 -14.13 12.77 -0.04
C ARG A 256 -13.97 14.29 -0.05
N ASN A 257 -13.09 14.84 -0.90
CA ASN A 257 -12.87 16.29 -1.02
C ASN A 257 -12.62 16.97 0.34
N ALA A 258 -11.80 16.35 1.19
CA ALA A 258 -11.53 16.82 2.55
C ALA A 258 -10.89 18.22 2.57
N ASP A 259 -10.19 18.57 1.49
CA ASP A 259 -9.57 19.86 1.23
C ASP A 259 -10.59 20.98 0.96
N ARG A 260 -11.83 20.65 0.61
CA ARG A 260 -12.91 21.63 0.32
C ARG A 260 -13.95 21.72 1.44
N LYS A 261 -13.90 20.81 2.42
CA LYS A 261 -14.87 20.73 3.51
C LYS A 261 -14.47 21.59 4.70
N SER A 262 -15.47 22.18 5.35
CA SER A 262 -15.28 22.82 6.65
C SER A 262 -14.97 21.77 7.73
N LEU A 263 -14.32 22.18 8.81
CA LEU A 263 -14.06 21.29 9.96
C LEU A 263 -15.33 20.68 10.53
N ARG A 264 -16.43 21.43 10.55
CA ARG A 264 -17.73 20.93 10.99
C ARG A 264 -18.20 19.77 10.12
N ALA A 265 -18.16 19.94 8.79
CA ALA A 265 -18.58 18.90 7.86
C ALA A 265 -17.69 17.65 7.97
N ILE A 266 -16.37 17.84 8.09
CA ILE A 266 -15.42 16.75 8.32
C ILE A 266 -15.76 15.98 9.61
N SER A 267 -16.01 16.69 10.70
CA SER A 267 -16.31 16.09 12.01
C SER A 267 -17.63 15.30 11.99
N GLU A 268 -18.69 15.88 11.44
CA GLU A 268 -20.00 15.23 11.32
C GLU A 268 -19.91 13.96 10.45
N GLU A 269 -19.27 14.04 9.28
CA GLU A 269 -19.11 12.90 8.37
C GLU A 269 -18.21 11.81 8.95
N THR A 270 -17.10 12.19 9.57
CA THR A 270 -16.19 11.24 10.23
C THR A 270 -16.91 10.48 11.33
N HIS A 271 -17.69 11.17 12.18
CA HIS A 271 -18.45 10.53 13.25
C HIS A 271 -19.48 9.53 12.69
N VAL A 272 -20.24 9.94 11.66
CA VAL A 272 -21.24 9.07 11.01
C VAL A 272 -20.58 7.82 10.41
N LEU A 273 -19.47 7.96 9.68
CA LEU A 273 -18.80 6.83 9.04
C LEU A 273 -18.11 5.92 10.06
N VAL A 274 -17.48 6.46 11.10
CA VAL A 274 -16.84 5.65 12.16
C VAL A 274 -17.88 4.84 12.93
N ASP A 275 -19.01 5.46 13.30
CA ASP A 275 -20.11 4.77 13.98
C ASP A 275 -20.73 3.71 13.07
N LYS A 276 -20.94 4.05 11.81
CA LYS A 276 -21.45 3.11 10.81
C LYS A 276 -20.51 1.93 10.64
N ALA A 277 -19.20 2.15 10.52
CA ALA A 277 -18.20 1.08 10.39
C ALA A 277 -18.28 0.09 11.56
N ARG A 278 -18.38 0.60 12.79
CA ARG A 278 -18.45 -0.22 14.01
C ARG A 278 -19.78 -0.96 14.15
N THR A 279 -20.90 -0.36 13.73
CA THR A 279 -22.25 -0.88 14.01
C THR A 279 -22.92 -1.61 12.83
N LYS A 280 -23.01 -0.97 11.66
CA LYS A 280 -23.74 -1.46 10.48
C LYS A 280 -22.81 -2.02 9.39
N GLY A 281 -21.58 -1.53 9.33
CA GLY A 281 -20.61 -1.79 8.28
C GLY A 281 -20.67 -0.69 7.21
N LEU A 282 -19.53 -0.42 6.60
CA LEU A 282 -19.42 0.54 5.49
C LEU A 282 -19.85 -0.10 4.17
N THR A 283 -20.38 0.70 3.26
CA THR A 283 -20.58 0.29 1.87
C THR A 283 -19.25 0.28 1.11
N VAL A 284 -19.21 -0.37 -0.05
CA VAL A 284 -18.02 -0.38 -0.91
C VAL A 284 -17.63 1.04 -1.34
N ASP A 285 -18.62 1.89 -1.62
CA ASP A 285 -18.43 3.28 -2.01
C ASP A 285 -17.81 4.14 -0.88
N GLU A 286 -18.21 3.88 0.37
CA GLU A 286 -17.68 4.57 1.56
C GLU A 286 -16.25 4.13 1.92
N MET A 287 -15.81 2.98 1.41
CA MET A 287 -14.45 2.46 1.58
C MET A 287 -13.54 2.74 0.37
N GLY A 288 -14.12 3.14 -0.76
CA GLY A 288 -13.42 3.38 -2.02
C GLY A 288 -12.76 4.75 -2.09
N ASP A 289 -11.98 4.96 -3.14
CA ASP A 289 -11.48 6.27 -3.61
C ASP A 289 -10.63 7.09 -2.64
N ALA A 290 -10.17 6.52 -1.52
CA ALA A 290 -9.17 7.17 -0.67
C ALA A 290 -7.87 7.35 -1.45
N THR A 291 -7.29 8.54 -1.41
CA THR A 291 -6.00 8.87 -2.04
C THR A 291 -4.88 8.96 -1.01
N PHE A 292 -5.25 9.25 0.25
CA PHE A 292 -4.36 9.23 1.42
C PHE A 292 -5.05 8.51 2.58
N THR A 293 -4.30 7.95 3.54
CA THR A 293 -4.89 7.29 4.71
C THR A 293 -4.25 7.80 6.01
N ILE A 294 -5.08 8.02 7.02
CA ILE A 294 -4.67 8.32 8.39
C ILE A 294 -5.06 7.14 9.28
N SER A 295 -4.13 6.71 10.12
CA SER A 295 -4.34 5.69 11.15
C SER A 295 -3.91 6.26 12.50
N ASN A 296 -4.82 6.21 13.48
CA ASN A 296 -4.59 6.80 14.79
C ASN A 296 -4.73 5.73 15.88
N LEU A 297 -3.64 5.49 16.61
CA LEU A 297 -3.61 4.59 17.78
C LEU A 297 -3.35 5.34 19.09
N GLY A 298 -3.38 6.67 19.08
CA GLY A 298 -3.15 7.50 20.25
C GLY A 298 -4.17 7.26 21.37
N MET A 299 -5.39 6.82 21.04
CA MET A 299 -6.40 6.44 22.04
C MET A 299 -6.00 5.23 22.91
N TYR A 300 -5.03 4.43 22.45
CA TYR A 300 -4.47 3.29 23.18
C TYR A 300 -3.16 3.65 23.91
N GLY A 301 -2.75 4.92 23.91
CA GLY A 301 -1.49 5.36 24.52
C GLY A 301 -0.24 4.98 23.73
N VAL A 302 -0.38 4.53 22.47
CA VAL A 302 0.76 4.18 21.61
C VAL A 302 1.55 5.43 21.27
N ASP A 303 2.83 5.49 21.65
CA ASP A 303 3.70 6.63 21.36
C ASP A 303 4.06 6.68 19.87
N ASN A 304 4.47 5.56 19.29
CA ASN A 304 4.84 5.45 17.88
C ASN A 304 4.45 4.09 17.28
N PHE A 305 4.05 4.07 16.01
CA PHE A 305 3.89 2.86 15.23
C PHE A 305 4.07 3.12 13.74
N THR A 306 4.34 2.07 12.97
CA THR A 306 4.43 2.12 11.51
C THR A 306 3.21 1.44 10.91
N ALA A 307 2.48 2.14 10.06
CA ALA A 307 1.33 1.57 9.36
C ALA A 307 1.73 0.94 8.02
N ILE A 308 0.94 -0.02 7.54
CA ILE A 308 1.08 -0.58 6.19
C ILE A 308 0.20 0.26 5.27
N ILE A 309 0.76 0.70 4.13
CA ILE A 309 0.03 1.47 3.12
C ILE A 309 -1.20 0.70 2.67
N ASN A 310 -2.32 1.39 2.53
CA ASN A 310 -3.55 0.87 1.95
C ASN A 310 -3.52 1.17 0.44
N PRO A 311 -3.25 0.19 -0.44
CA PRO A 311 -3.20 0.44 -1.88
C PRO A 311 -4.59 0.89 -2.39
N PRO A 312 -4.65 1.77 -3.41
CA PRO A 312 -3.55 2.24 -4.26
C PRO A 312 -2.78 3.47 -3.73
N ASN A 313 -3.04 3.93 -2.51
CA ASN A 313 -2.42 5.13 -1.94
C ASN A 313 -0.90 5.04 -1.94
N SER A 314 -0.20 6.17 -2.11
CA SER A 314 1.27 6.22 -1.99
C SER A 314 1.76 6.37 -0.56
N ALA A 315 0.89 6.74 0.39
CA ALA A 315 1.28 6.98 1.76
C ALA A 315 0.17 6.70 2.78
N ILE A 316 0.61 6.43 4.02
CA ILE A 316 -0.26 6.34 5.21
C ILE A 316 0.41 7.05 6.39
N LEU A 317 -0.36 7.87 7.09
CA LEU A 317 0.07 8.61 8.27
C LEU A 317 -0.34 7.87 9.55
N ALA A 318 0.63 7.48 10.37
CA ALA A 318 0.43 6.89 11.68
C ALA A 318 0.54 7.97 12.77
N LEU A 319 -0.54 8.19 13.51
CA LEU A 319 -0.62 9.17 14.60
C LEU A 319 -0.50 8.46 15.96
N GLY A 320 0.53 8.86 16.71
CA GLY A 320 0.73 8.46 18.11
C GLY A 320 -0.21 9.18 19.08
N ALA A 321 -0.02 8.89 20.37
CA ALA A 321 -0.71 9.57 21.45
C ALA A 321 -0.16 10.99 21.62
N ILE A 322 -1.07 11.94 21.86
CA ILE A 322 -0.72 13.27 22.35
C ILE A 322 -0.41 13.12 23.84
N GLN A 323 0.85 13.29 24.22
CA GLN A 323 1.32 13.09 25.59
C GLN A 323 1.98 14.34 26.14
N GLN A 324 1.81 14.58 27.43
CA GLN A 324 2.58 15.59 28.15
C GLN A 324 4.01 15.08 28.37
N LYS A 325 4.99 15.79 27.81
CA LYS A 325 6.41 15.48 27.90
C LYS A 325 7.20 16.71 28.37
N PRO A 326 8.36 16.52 29.04
CA PRO A 326 9.27 17.62 29.32
C PRO A 326 9.92 18.09 28.01
N VAL A 327 9.59 19.30 27.57
CA VAL A 327 10.11 19.93 26.35
C VAL A 327 10.90 21.18 26.70
N VAL A 328 11.86 21.53 25.86
CA VAL A 328 12.65 22.75 26.05
C VAL A 328 12.00 23.89 25.26
N ARG A 329 11.51 24.92 25.94
CA ARG A 329 11.03 26.18 25.35
C ARG A 329 11.83 27.34 25.93
N ASP A 330 12.36 28.21 25.07
CA ASP A 330 13.18 29.37 25.48
C ASP A 330 14.30 29.03 26.48
N GLY A 331 14.91 27.85 26.33
CA GLY A 331 15.97 27.35 27.20
C GLY A 331 15.51 26.79 28.55
N GLN A 332 14.20 26.72 28.81
CA GLN A 332 13.61 26.16 30.03
C GLN A 332 12.91 24.83 29.75
N VAL A 333 13.03 23.89 30.69
CA VAL A 333 12.26 22.64 30.65
C VAL A 333 10.85 22.93 31.17
N VAL A 334 9.87 22.82 30.29
CA VAL A 334 8.45 22.98 30.59
C VAL A 334 7.68 21.73 30.19
N VAL A 335 6.46 21.58 30.70
CA VAL A 335 5.56 20.52 30.22
C VAL A 335 4.90 21.01 28.94
N GLY A 336 5.00 20.22 27.86
CA GLY A 336 4.31 20.48 26.60
C GLY A 336 3.65 19.21 26.06
N HIS A 337 2.66 19.36 25.19
CA HIS A 337 2.04 18.24 24.51
C HIS A 337 2.79 17.93 23.21
N GLU A 338 3.28 16.71 23.07
CA GLU A 338 3.91 16.24 21.85
C GLU A 338 3.12 15.08 21.25
N MET A 339 3.10 15.00 19.92
CA MET A 339 2.62 13.84 19.17
C MET A 339 3.68 13.37 18.19
N SER A 340 4.08 12.10 18.31
CA SER A 340 4.90 11.46 17.29
C SER A 340 4.04 11.06 16.10
N VAL A 341 4.52 11.37 14.90
CA VAL A 341 3.87 11.04 13.64
C VAL A 341 4.85 10.28 12.77
N THR A 342 4.38 9.19 12.18
CA THR A 342 5.18 8.36 11.27
C THR A 342 4.48 8.20 9.94
N LEU A 343 5.11 8.71 8.88
CA LEU A 343 4.64 8.59 7.51
C LEU A 343 5.29 7.37 6.86
N SER A 344 4.49 6.41 6.42
CA SER A 344 4.97 5.30 5.60
C SER A 344 4.66 5.60 4.13
N ASN A 345 5.68 5.47 3.27
CA ASN A 345 5.64 5.94 1.89
C ASN A 345 6.02 4.84 0.91
N ASP A 346 5.43 4.89 -0.29
CA ASP A 346 5.91 4.17 -1.46
C ASP A 346 7.11 4.92 -2.05
N HIS A 347 8.31 4.36 -1.88
CA HIS A 347 9.55 5.01 -2.33
C HIS A 347 9.65 5.16 -3.87
N ARG A 348 8.73 4.57 -4.65
CA ARG A 348 8.65 4.78 -6.10
C ARG A 348 7.99 6.11 -6.47
N VAL A 349 7.12 6.62 -5.61
CA VAL A 349 6.36 7.87 -5.83
C VAL A 349 6.92 9.01 -4.97
N VAL A 350 7.23 8.70 -3.71
CA VAL A 350 7.62 9.69 -2.71
C VAL A 350 9.04 9.39 -2.23
N ASP A 351 9.99 10.24 -2.57
CA ASP A 351 11.35 10.15 -2.02
C ASP A 351 11.48 10.82 -0.64
N GLY A 352 12.64 10.63 0.00
CA GLY A 352 12.86 11.09 1.37
C GLY A 352 12.77 12.62 1.55
N ALA A 353 13.13 13.40 0.52
CA ALA A 353 13.01 14.85 0.57
C ALA A 353 11.54 15.27 0.51
N THR A 354 10.79 14.72 -0.43
CA THR A 354 9.34 14.97 -0.59
C THR A 354 8.56 14.58 0.66
N ALA A 355 8.89 13.43 1.28
CA ALA A 355 8.28 13.02 2.54
C ALA A 355 8.59 14.00 3.69
N ALA A 356 9.83 14.47 3.78
CA ALA A 356 10.24 15.45 4.79
C ALA A 356 9.55 16.80 4.57
N GLU A 357 9.49 17.30 3.34
CA GLU A 357 8.82 18.55 2.98
C GLU A 357 7.32 18.53 3.31
N TYR A 358 6.65 17.41 3.04
CA TYR A 358 5.26 17.22 3.45
C TYR A 358 5.09 17.23 4.97
N LEU A 359 5.96 16.51 5.71
CA LEU A 359 5.89 16.50 7.17
C LEU A 359 6.21 17.87 7.78
N VAL A 360 7.11 18.65 7.17
CA VAL A 360 7.39 20.05 7.57
C VAL A 360 6.16 20.93 7.34
N THR A 361 5.53 20.82 6.16
CA THR A 361 4.28 21.54 5.85
C THR A 361 3.17 21.17 6.83
N LEU A 362 3.00 19.87 7.09
CA LEU A 362 2.00 19.36 8.02
C LEU A 362 2.28 19.81 9.46
N LYS A 363 3.54 19.80 9.89
CA LYS A 363 3.98 20.31 11.19
C LYS A 363 3.62 21.78 11.34
N ASP A 364 3.92 22.60 10.34
CA ASP A 364 3.61 24.03 10.35
C ASP A 364 2.09 24.29 10.46
N LEU A 365 1.26 23.54 9.71
CA LEU A 365 -0.20 23.64 9.83
C LEU A 365 -0.73 23.19 11.19
N ILE A 366 -0.10 22.18 11.81
CA ILE A 366 -0.53 21.67 13.13
C ILE A 366 -0.10 22.61 14.27
N GLU A 367 1.11 23.16 14.19
CA GLU A 367 1.68 24.09 15.16
C GLU A 367 1.10 25.51 15.01
N ASN A 368 0.58 25.84 13.82
CA ASN A 368 -0.14 27.08 13.54
C ASN A 368 -1.57 26.80 13.03
N PRO A 369 -2.44 26.19 13.87
CA PRO A 369 -3.69 25.59 13.41
C PRO A 369 -4.75 26.59 12.91
N GLY A 370 -4.56 27.89 13.17
CA GLY A 370 -5.36 28.95 12.55
C GLY A 370 -5.27 28.98 11.03
N MET A 371 -4.13 28.55 10.44
CA MET A 371 -3.98 28.45 8.99
C MET A 371 -4.88 27.39 8.35
N ALA A 372 -5.27 26.36 9.11
CA ALA A 372 -6.14 25.29 8.61
C ALA A 372 -7.63 25.67 8.59
N LEU A 373 -7.99 26.83 9.15
CA LEU A 373 -9.36 27.33 9.27
C LEU A 373 -9.81 28.22 8.10
N VAL A 374 -8.85 28.81 7.38
CA VAL A 374 -9.05 29.71 6.24
C VAL A 374 -8.87 28.93 4.95
#